data_AF-A0A959JSL3-F1
#
_entry.id   AF-A0A959JSL3-F1
#
_cell.length_a   1.000
_cell.length_b   1.000
_cell.length_c   1.000
_cell.angle_alpha   90.00
_cell.angle_beta   90.00
_cell.angle_gamma   90.00
#
_symmetry.space_group_name_H-M   'P 1'
#
loop_
_entity.id
_entity.type
_entity.pdbx_description
1 polymer ?
#
loop_
_entity_poly.entity_id
_entity_poly.type
_entity_poly.pdbx_seq_one_letter_code
_entity_poly.pdbx_strand_id
1 'polypeptide(L)'
;CALLFHKGALLNDPYDWLVQQTENVQAARQLRFESLEEIQEKASVISEYIQNAIEVEKAGLEVQMKKTSEYQVPEELTEAWKADAGFERAFNALTPGRQRGYLLYFSQAKQSNTRKNRIEKYRDQIMEGKGLND
;
A
#
# COMPACT_ATOMS: atom_id res chain seq x y z
N CYS A 1 -22.20 -1.88 4.63
CA CYS A 1 -21.24 -2.83 5.26
C CYS A 1 -20.25 -3.35 4.20
N ALA A 2 -19.27 -4.20 4.54
CA ALA A 2 -18.34 -4.73 3.54
C ALA A 2 -17.86 -6.16 3.88
N LEU A 3 -17.58 -6.93 2.84
CA LEU A 3 -16.87 -8.21 2.91
C LEU A 3 -15.46 -8.03 2.35
N LEU A 4 -14.43 -8.45 3.09
CA LEU A 4 -13.03 -8.28 2.71
C LEU A 4 -12.41 -9.62 2.31
N PHE A 5 -11.79 -9.66 1.13
CA PHE A 5 -11.02 -10.79 0.64
C PHE A 5 -9.53 -10.49 0.75
N HIS A 6 -8.79 -11.28 1.52
CA HIS A 6 -7.36 -11.06 1.77
C HIS A 6 -6.52 -11.09 0.48
N LYS A 7 -6.81 -12.04 -0.41
CA LYS A 7 -6.18 -12.18 -1.74
C LYS A 7 -7.10 -11.68 -2.86
N GLY A 8 -7.90 -10.65 -2.57
CA GLY A 8 -8.92 -10.11 -3.47
C GLY A 8 -8.40 -9.74 -4.87
N ALA A 9 -7.14 -9.31 -4.98
CA ALA A 9 -6.49 -8.98 -6.25
C ALA A 9 -6.26 -10.18 -7.19
N LEU A 10 -6.41 -11.42 -6.69
CA LEU A 10 -6.30 -12.65 -7.47
C LEU A 10 -7.67 -13.21 -7.87
N LEU A 11 -8.75 -12.62 -7.37
CA LEU A 11 -10.09 -13.11 -7.68
C LEU A 11 -10.49 -12.70 -9.09
N ASN A 12 -11.27 -13.55 -9.75
CA ASN A 12 -11.94 -13.17 -10.99
C ASN A 12 -13.07 -12.18 -10.66
N ASP A 13 -13.10 -11.03 -11.32
CA ASP A 13 -14.07 -9.96 -11.07
C ASP A 13 -14.85 -9.61 -12.34
N PRO A 14 -15.69 -10.52 -12.86
CA PRO A 14 -16.43 -10.27 -14.10
C PRO A 14 -17.50 -9.18 -13.96
N TYR A 15 -17.85 -8.80 -12.74
CA TYR A 15 -18.87 -7.79 -12.43
C TYR A 15 -18.28 -6.42 -12.09
N ASP A 16 -16.96 -6.30 -11.96
CA ASP A 16 -16.24 -5.08 -11.54
C ASP A 16 -16.74 -4.56 -10.16
N TRP A 17 -16.98 -5.48 -9.22
CA TRP A 17 -17.50 -5.15 -7.89
C TRP A 17 -16.42 -5.10 -6.81
N LEU A 18 -15.22 -5.62 -7.07
CA LEU A 18 -14.15 -5.65 -6.10
C LEU A 18 -13.45 -4.30 -6.00
N VAL A 19 -13.67 -3.62 -4.87
CA VAL A 19 -13.10 -2.30 -4.61
C VAL A 19 -11.76 -2.43 -3.89
N GLN A 20 -10.75 -1.73 -4.40
CA GLN A 20 -9.51 -1.46 -3.69
C GLN A 20 -9.73 -0.33 -2.67
N GLN A 21 -9.40 -0.54 -1.39
CA GLN A 21 -9.75 0.40 -0.33
C GLN A 21 -9.02 1.74 -0.46
N THR A 22 -7.74 1.70 -0.80
CA THR A 22 -6.88 2.84 -1.08
C THR A 22 -5.82 2.45 -2.12
N GLU A 23 -5.23 3.43 -2.80
CA GLU A 23 -4.20 3.25 -3.83
C GLU A 23 -3.00 2.36 -3.39
N ASN A 24 -2.72 2.29 -2.08
CA ASN A 24 -1.56 1.58 -1.54
C ASN A 24 -1.88 0.14 -1.09
N VAL A 25 -3.16 -0.24 -0.98
CA VAL A 25 -3.55 -1.62 -0.67
C VAL A 25 -3.32 -2.50 -1.90
N GLN A 26 -2.45 -3.49 -1.79
CA GLN A 26 -2.06 -4.30 -2.94
C GLN A 26 -2.94 -5.55 -3.11
N ALA A 27 -3.07 -6.34 -2.05
CA ALA A 27 -3.72 -7.64 -2.11
C ALA A 27 -5.23 -7.61 -1.87
N ALA A 28 -5.67 -6.94 -0.81
CA ALA A 28 -7.06 -7.05 -0.38
C ALA A 28 -8.00 -6.33 -1.35
N ARG A 29 -9.23 -6.85 -1.47
CA ARG A 29 -10.37 -6.18 -2.11
C ARG A 29 -11.61 -6.32 -1.25
N GLN A 30 -12.56 -5.42 -1.44
CA GLN A 30 -13.82 -5.41 -0.72
C GLN A 30 -15.00 -5.46 -1.68
N LEU A 31 -15.99 -6.28 -1.34
CA LEU A 31 -17.36 -6.03 -1.76
C LEU A 31 -17.99 -5.07 -0.75
N ARG A 32 -18.62 -4.00 -1.23
CA ARG A 32 -19.27 -2.99 -0.41
C ARG A 32 -20.77 -2.98 -0.69
N PHE A 33 -21.56 -2.82 0.36
CA PHE A 33 -23.02 -2.84 0.28
C PHE A 33 -23.60 -1.68 1.06
N GLU A 34 -24.71 -1.14 0.57
CA GLU A 34 -25.42 -0.01 1.16
C GLU A 34 -26.59 -0.45 2.03
N SER A 35 -27.20 -1.62 1.75
CA SER A 35 -28.34 -2.15 2.52
C SER A 35 -28.31 -3.67 2.67
N LEU A 36 -29.25 -4.20 3.47
CA LEU A 36 -29.42 -5.65 3.65
C LEU A 36 -30.08 -6.28 2.42
N GLU A 37 -31.03 -5.59 1.81
CA GLU A 37 -31.75 -6.02 0.62
C GLU A 37 -30.77 -6.24 -0.53
N GLU A 38 -29.80 -5.33 -0.71
CA GLU A 38 -28.76 -5.47 -1.72
C GLU A 38 -27.93 -6.76 -1.53
N ILE A 39 -27.61 -7.11 -0.28
CA ILE A 39 -26.88 -8.35 0.04
C ILE A 39 -27.72 -9.58 -0.32
N GLN A 40 -29.02 -9.54 -0.01
CA GLN A 40 -29.94 -10.65 -0.30
C GLN A 40 -30.12 -10.84 -1.80
N GLU A 41 -30.32 -9.76 -2.56
CA GLU A 41 -30.44 -9.79 -4.02
C GLU A 41 -29.17 -10.33 -4.70
N LYS A 42 -28.00 -10.00 -4.14
CA LYS A 42 -26.68 -10.37 -4.69
C LYS A 42 -26.09 -11.66 -4.10
N ALA A 43 -26.86 -12.43 -3.33
CA ALA A 43 -26.35 -13.57 -2.58
C ALA A 43 -25.66 -14.64 -3.45
N SER A 44 -26.15 -14.89 -4.67
CA SER A 44 -25.51 -15.80 -5.62
C SER A 44 -24.12 -15.33 -6.02
N VAL A 45 -24.01 -14.07 -6.44
CA VAL A 45 -22.74 -13.44 -6.85
C VAL A 45 -21.74 -13.41 -5.69
N ILE A 46 -22.19 -13.08 -4.48
CA ILE A 46 -21.34 -13.13 -3.27
C ILE A 46 -20.79 -14.55 -3.05
N SER A 47 -21.63 -15.56 -3.24
CA SER A 47 -21.22 -16.96 -3.09
C SER A 47 -20.18 -17.38 -4.13
N GLU A 48 -20.26 -16.86 -5.36
CA GLU A 48 -19.25 -17.08 -6.40
C GLU A 48 -17.89 -16.50 -6.01
N TYR A 49 -17.83 -15.26 -5.52
CA TYR A 49 -16.56 -14.68 -5.03
C TYR A 49 -15.98 -15.48 -3.85
N ILE A 50 -16.83 -15.97 -2.93
CA ILE A 50 -16.39 -16.82 -1.82
C ILE A 50 -15.78 -18.13 -2.32
N GLN A 51 -16.42 -18.81 -3.28
CA GLN A 51 -15.87 -20.03 -3.86
C GLN A 51 -14.55 -19.77 -4.58
N ASN A 52 -14.47 -18.71 -5.38
CA ASN A 52 -13.23 -18.36 -6.07
C ASN A 52 -12.10 -18.04 -5.07
N ALA A 53 -12.40 -17.36 -3.95
CA ALA A 53 -11.42 -17.11 -2.90
C ALA A 53 -10.92 -18.41 -2.23
N ILE A 54 -11.80 -19.40 -2.03
CA ILE A 54 -11.43 -20.73 -1.53
C ILE A 54 -10.51 -21.44 -2.54
N GLU A 55 -10.82 -21.38 -3.82
CA GLU A 55 -9.99 -21.99 -4.88
C GLU A 55 -8.60 -21.36 -4.96
N VAL A 56 -8.51 -20.03 -4.91
CA VAL A 56 -7.25 -19.29 -4.87
C VAL A 56 -6.39 -19.72 -3.69
N GLU A 57 -6.99 -19.88 -2.50
CA GLU A 57 -6.26 -20.31 -1.31
C GLU A 57 -5.82 -21.78 -1.42
N LYS A 58 -6.70 -22.68 -1.88
CA LYS A 58 -6.37 -24.10 -2.10
C LYS A 58 -5.26 -24.29 -3.13
N ALA A 59 -5.21 -23.43 -4.14
CA ALA A 59 -4.16 -23.42 -5.15
C ALA A 59 -2.82 -22.87 -4.63
N GLY A 60 -2.77 -22.35 -3.39
CA GLY A 60 -1.56 -21.80 -2.79
C GLY A 60 -1.07 -20.53 -3.48
N LEU A 61 -1.96 -19.81 -4.17
CA LEU A 61 -1.58 -18.59 -4.87
C LEU A 61 -1.29 -17.46 -3.88
N GLU A 62 -0.28 -16.66 -4.19
CA GLU A 62 0.15 -15.53 -3.37
C GLU A 62 0.17 -14.25 -4.21
N VAL A 63 -0.23 -13.14 -3.59
CA VAL A 63 -0.12 -11.83 -4.22
C VAL A 63 1.33 -11.39 -4.17
N GLN A 64 1.93 -11.17 -5.34
CA GLN A 64 3.25 -10.57 -5.42
C GLN A 64 3.18 -9.11 -4.98
N MET A 65 3.70 -8.85 -3.78
CA MET A 65 3.78 -7.50 -3.22
C MET A 65 4.93 -6.73 -3.87
N LYS A 66 4.69 -5.45 -4.14
CA LYS A 66 5.73 -4.52 -4.61
C LYS A 66 6.91 -4.50 -3.65
N LYS A 67 8.10 -4.57 -4.21
CA LYS A 67 9.35 -4.38 -3.46
C LYS A 67 9.52 -2.91 -3.12
N THR A 68 10.22 -2.59 -2.03
CA THR A 68 10.49 -1.20 -1.65
C THR A 68 11.19 -0.41 -2.77
N SER A 69 12.05 -1.07 -3.56
CA SER A 69 12.72 -0.48 -4.72
C SER A 69 11.80 -0.04 -5.86
N GLU A 70 10.55 -0.50 -5.88
CA GLU A 70 9.56 -0.14 -6.90
C GLU A 70 8.74 1.11 -6.50
N TYR A 71 8.90 1.60 -5.28
CA TYR A 71 8.26 2.83 -4.83
C TYR A 71 9.03 4.04 -5.36
N GLN A 72 8.29 5.06 -5.77
CA GLN A 72 8.87 6.30 -6.26
C GLN A 72 9.74 6.95 -5.18
N VAL A 73 10.97 7.29 -5.55
CA VAL A 73 11.85 8.15 -4.77
C VAL A 73 11.62 9.59 -5.26
N PRO A 74 11.12 10.51 -4.41
CA PRO A 74 11.00 11.90 -4.79
C PRO A 74 12.36 12.51 -5.15
N GLU A 75 12.36 13.42 -6.12
CA GLU A 75 13.57 14.13 -6.54
C GLU A 75 14.23 14.85 -5.37
N GLU A 76 13.43 15.45 -4.48
CA GLU A 76 13.91 16.18 -3.30
C GLU A 76 14.64 15.28 -2.30
N LEU A 77 14.28 13.99 -2.22
CA LEU A 77 14.99 13.03 -1.38
C LEU A 77 16.34 12.68 -2.01
N THR A 78 16.37 12.52 -3.33
CA THR A 78 17.61 12.31 -4.08
C THR A 78 18.55 13.52 -3.97
N GLU A 79 18.02 14.74 -4.01
CA GLU A 79 18.79 15.97 -3.76
C GLU A 79 19.41 15.99 -2.36
N ALA A 80 18.63 15.61 -1.34
CA ALA A 80 19.12 15.53 0.04
C ALA A 80 20.25 14.49 0.20
N TRP A 81 20.15 13.34 -0.47
CA TRP A 81 21.21 12.32 -0.49
C TRP A 81 22.49 12.82 -1.16
N LYS A 82 22.37 13.54 -2.28
CA LYS A 82 23.53 14.16 -2.95
C LYS A 82 24.22 15.19 -2.05
N ALA A 83 23.46 15.91 -1.23
CA ALA A 83 24.00 16.90 -0.30
C ALA A 83 24.62 16.26 0.96
N ASP A 84 24.11 15.12 1.41
CA ASP A 84 24.64 14.37 2.55
C ASP A 84 24.58 12.85 2.34
N ALA A 85 25.73 12.27 2.00
CA ALA A 85 25.91 10.83 1.86
C ALA A 85 25.76 10.05 3.19
N GLY A 86 25.88 10.71 4.34
CA GLY A 86 25.55 10.16 5.65
C GLY A 86 24.04 9.93 5.78
N PHE A 87 23.24 10.90 5.35
CA PHE A 87 21.78 10.79 5.33
C PHE A 87 21.28 9.69 4.37
N GLU A 88 21.89 9.56 3.19
CA GLU A 88 21.59 8.46 2.27
C GLU A 88 21.84 7.09 2.91
N ARG A 89 23.01 6.92 3.55
CA ARG A 89 23.35 5.67 4.24
C ARG A 89 22.40 5.36 5.39
N ALA A 90 22.01 6.36 6.17
CA ALA A 90 21.05 6.19 7.25
C ALA A 90 19.68 5.74 6.72
N PHE A 91 19.18 6.39 5.65
CA PHE A 91 17.93 6.00 5.01
C PHE A 91 17.99 4.56 4.47
N ASN A 92 19.06 4.20 3.77
CA ASN A 92 19.22 2.87 3.19
C ASN A 92 19.43 1.77 4.26
N ALA A 93 19.88 2.13 5.47
CA ALA A 93 20.00 1.22 6.60
C ALA A 93 18.66 0.94 7.30
N LEU A 94 17.61 1.73 7.05
CA LEU A 94 16.27 1.46 7.57
C LEU A 94 15.73 0.13 7.03
N THR A 95 14.84 -0.51 7.79
CA THR A 95 14.15 -1.71 7.30
C THR A 95 13.29 -1.39 6.07
N PRO A 96 13.05 -2.33 5.15
CA PRO A 96 12.27 -2.08 3.94
C PRO A 96 10.89 -1.49 4.21
N GLY A 97 10.26 -1.86 5.33
CA GLY A 97 8.98 -1.31 5.78
C GLY A 97 9.07 0.16 6.20
N ARG A 98 10.12 0.56 6.92
CA ARG A 98 10.37 1.95 7.32
C ARG A 98 10.70 2.82 6.12
N GLN A 99 11.57 2.35 5.23
CA GLN A 99 11.87 3.03 3.96
C GLN A 99 10.59 3.28 3.16
N ARG A 100 9.80 2.23 2.93
CA ARG A 100 8.51 2.32 2.22
C ARG A 100 7.57 3.34 2.86
N GLY A 101 7.48 3.36 4.19
CA GLY A 101 6.67 4.33 4.92
C GLY A 101 7.06 5.77 4.60
N TYR A 102 8.35 6.09 4.65
CA TYR A 102 8.85 7.41 4.27
C TYR A 102 8.67 7.72 2.78
N LEU A 103 8.96 6.79 1.88
CA LEU A 103 8.78 6.99 0.43
C LEU A 103 7.32 7.35 0.10
N LEU A 104 6.36 6.63 0.68
CA LEU A 104 4.93 6.90 0.53
C LEU A 104 4.56 8.27 1.12
N TYR A 105 5.01 8.55 2.35
CA TYR A 105 4.69 9.82 3.01
C TYR A 105 5.26 11.03 2.28
N PHE A 106 6.50 10.96 1.79
CA PHE A 106 7.10 12.05 1.03
C PHE A 106 6.42 12.20 -0.33
N SER A 107 6.17 11.10 -1.05
CA SER A 107 5.55 11.13 -2.39
C SER A 107 4.08 11.57 -2.38
N GLN A 108 3.38 11.43 -1.25
CA GLN A 108 1.99 11.89 -1.13
C GLN A 108 1.84 13.42 -1.30
N ALA A 109 2.87 14.21 -0.99
CA ALA A 109 2.80 15.66 -1.14
C ALA A 109 3.02 16.09 -2.59
N LYS A 110 2.01 16.76 -3.17
CA LYS A 110 2.05 17.25 -4.56
C LYS A 110 3.05 18.40 -4.78
N GLN A 111 3.19 19.28 -3.79
CA GLN A 111 4.07 20.45 -3.86
C GLN A 111 5.50 20.09 -3.45
N SER A 112 6.49 20.51 -4.25
CA SER A 112 7.93 20.29 -3.99
C SER A 112 8.37 20.81 -2.62
N ASN A 113 8.00 22.04 -2.27
CA ASN A 113 8.37 22.64 -0.99
C ASN A 113 7.87 21.81 0.22
N THR A 114 6.67 21.24 0.11
CA THR A 114 6.12 20.37 1.15
C THR A 114 6.90 19.05 1.27
N ARG A 115 7.39 18.49 0.16
CA ARG A 115 8.28 17.32 0.19
C ARG A 115 9.59 17.64 0.89
N LYS A 116 10.23 18.76 0.55
CA LYS A 116 11.47 19.23 1.22
C LYS A 116 11.25 19.38 2.73
N ASN A 117 10.18 20.07 3.13
CA ASN A 117 9.85 20.26 4.55
C ASN A 117 9.60 18.94 5.29
N ARG A 118 8.94 17.96 4.65
CA ARG A 118 8.73 16.63 5.24
C ARG A 118 10.05 15.88 5.42
N ILE A 119 10.93 15.90 4.42
CA ILE A 119 12.24 15.24 4.48
C ILE A 119 13.07 15.83 5.62
N GLU A 120 13.16 17.16 5.69
CA GLU A 120 13.92 17.85 6.73
C GLU A 120 13.35 17.57 8.12
N LYS A 121 12.03 17.63 8.28
CA LYS A 121 11.36 17.36 9.56
C LYS A 121 11.70 15.98 10.14
N TYR A 122 11.84 14.96 9.28
CA TYR A 122 12.10 13.58 9.71
C TYR A 122 13.58 13.18 9.61
N ARG A 123 14.47 14.12 9.31
CA ARG A 123 15.89 13.86 9.10
C ARG A 123 16.54 13.20 10.31
N ASP A 124 16.39 13.79 11.49
CA ASP A 124 16.99 13.27 12.74
C ASP A 124 16.44 11.87 13.07
N GLN A 125 15.14 11.66 12.88
CA GLN A 125 14.50 10.36 13.10
C GLN A 125 15.05 9.27 12.18
N ILE A 126 15.28 9.59 10.90
CA ILE A 126 15.92 8.68 9.94
C ILE A 126 17.37 8.41 10.34
N MET A 127 18.11 9.43 10.78
CA MET A 127 19.48 9.28 11.27
C MET A 127 19.58 8.38 12.51
N GLU A 128 18.54 8.38 13.35
CA GLU A 128 18.39 7.47 14.50
C GLU A 128 17.88 6.07 14.11
N GLY A 129 17.62 5.81 12.83
CA GLY A 129 17.12 4.53 12.34
C GLY A 129 15.64 4.26 12.64
N LYS A 130 14.87 5.28 13.01
CA LYS A 130 13.44 5.20 13.34
C LYS A 130 12.58 5.36 12.09
N GLY A 131 11.38 4.79 12.11
CA GLY A 131 10.35 4.93 11.08
C GLY A 131 9.35 6.03 11.41
N LEU A 132 8.52 6.43 10.45
CA LEU A 132 7.59 7.58 10.55
C LEU A 132 6.74 7.67 11.83
N ASN A 133 6.36 6.53 12.40
CA ASN A 133 5.48 6.44 13.57
C ASN A 133 6.17 5.87 14.82
N ASP A 134 7.50 5.77 14.81
CA ASP A 134 8.31 5.36 15.96
C ASP A 134 8.59 6.55 16.91
#